data_AF-A0A954HY89-F1
#
_entry.id   AF-A0A954HY89-F1
#
_cell.length_a   1.000
_cell.length_b   1.000
_cell.length_c   1.000
_cell.angle_alpha   90.00
_cell.angle_beta   90.00
_cell.angle_gamma   90.00
#
_symmetry.space_group_name_H-M   'P 1'
#
loop_
_entity.id
_entity.type
_entity.pdbx_description
1 polymer ?
#
loop_
_entity_poly.entity_id
_entity_poly.type
_entity_poly.pdbx_seq_one_letter_code
_entity_poly.pdbx_strand_id
1 'polypeptide(L)'
;EQQLRRLLADLGSSNPAKVREAIDAIALAKPIPAAAEVVVKTLHDVESRVREQTARLIVIEACRDWEEAKHAWELMQETRRRGGFRALEQAATQERSARKGDAMIAIAYSEDERAPQVLAEHWRDSRTHGHRALRIIGPAAAPFLASQLDPGDMGKCLEVLPILGAIGTESEIEALQAAGESGTRLIRIKAEEAIKEIRARSANAD
;
A
#
# COMPACT_ATOMS: atom_id res chain seq x y z
N GLU A 1 -6.85 -8.13 15.60
CA GLU A 1 -8.32 -8.09 15.77
C GLU A 1 -8.82 -7.46 17.09
N GLN A 2 -8.34 -7.89 18.28
CA GLN A 2 -8.82 -7.34 19.56
C GLN A 2 -8.61 -5.81 19.67
N GLN A 3 -7.48 -5.30 19.21
CA GLN A 3 -7.21 -3.86 19.13
C GLN A 3 -8.22 -3.13 18.24
N LEU A 4 -8.49 -3.64 17.04
CA LEU A 4 -9.48 -3.04 16.13
C LEU A 4 -10.87 -3.00 16.75
N ARG A 5 -11.29 -4.08 17.43
CA ARG A 5 -12.58 -4.09 18.16
C ARG A 5 -12.64 -3.01 19.24
N ARG A 6 -11.55 -2.80 19.97
CA ARG A 6 -11.46 -1.71 20.96
C ARG A 6 -11.56 -0.34 20.30
N LEU A 7 -10.84 -0.10 19.20
CA LEU A 7 -10.89 1.16 18.46
C LEU A 7 -12.31 1.46 17.95
N LEU A 8 -13.00 0.44 17.41
CA LEU A 8 -14.39 0.57 16.98
C LEU A 8 -15.34 0.91 18.14
N ALA A 9 -15.11 0.34 19.33
CA ALA A 9 -15.88 0.71 20.52
C ALA A 9 -15.58 2.14 21.00
N ASP A 10 -14.31 2.56 20.95
CA ASP A 10 -13.87 3.90 21.33
C ASP A 10 -14.39 4.96 20.34
N LEU A 11 -14.59 4.62 19.05
CA LEU A 11 -15.36 5.46 18.13
C LEU A 11 -16.79 5.65 18.66
N GLY A 12 -17.48 4.63 19.16
CA GLY A 12 -18.82 4.77 19.76
C GLY A 12 -18.89 5.62 21.05
N SER A 13 -17.75 6.04 21.61
CA SER A 13 -17.67 6.75 22.89
C SER A 13 -18.29 8.15 22.85
N SER A 14 -18.80 8.60 24.01
CA SER A 14 -19.20 9.99 24.23
C SER A 14 -18.02 10.92 24.54
N ASN A 15 -16.84 10.38 24.83
CA ASN A 15 -15.63 11.15 25.10
C ASN A 15 -14.94 11.55 23.78
N PRO A 16 -14.90 12.85 23.41
CA PRO A 16 -14.31 13.31 22.15
C PRO A 16 -12.83 12.97 21.99
N ALA A 17 -12.05 12.95 23.08
CA ALA A 17 -10.62 12.63 23.04
C ALA A 17 -10.41 11.17 22.62
N LYS A 18 -11.20 10.24 23.16
CA LYS A 18 -11.15 8.83 22.77
C LYS A 18 -11.55 8.61 21.32
N VAL A 19 -12.58 9.34 20.86
CA VAL A 19 -13.01 9.28 19.45
C VAL A 19 -11.88 9.76 18.55
N ARG A 20 -11.24 10.87 18.90
CA ARG A 20 -10.11 11.43 18.16
C ARG A 20 -8.94 10.45 18.08
N GLU A 21 -8.51 9.91 19.22
CA GLU A 21 -7.44 8.90 19.29
C GLU A 21 -7.77 7.66 18.44
N ALA A 22 -9.03 7.21 18.47
CA ALA A 22 -9.48 6.07 17.69
C ALA A 22 -9.50 6.37 16.18
N ILE A 23 -9.89 7.58 15.77
CA ILE A 23 -9.82 8.03 14.36
C ILE A 23 -8.37 7.99 13.89
N ASP A 24 -7.45 8.62 14.64
CA ASP A 24 -6.04 8.69 14.27
C ASP A 24 -5.43 7.28 14.20
N ALA A 25 -5.74 6.42 15.18
CA ALA A 25 -5.26 5.04 15.19
C ALA A 25 -5.82 4.18 14.04
N ILE A 26 -7.09 4.36 13.66
CA ILE A 26 -7.69 3.63 12.52
C ILE A 26 -7.13 4.13 11.19
N ALA A 27 -6.88 5.43 11.06
CA ALA A 27 -6.25 6.02 9.87
C ALA A 27 -4.81 5.54 9.67
N LEU A 28 -4.09 5.29 10.76
CA LEU A 28 -2.73 4.75 10.71
C LEU A 28 -2.66 3.22 10.58
N ALA A 29 -3.74 2.51 10.89
CA ALA A 29 -3.78 1.06 10.83
C ALA A 29 -3.80 0.55 9.39
N LYS A 30 -3.01 -0.50 9.10
CA LYS A 30 -3.13 -1.23 7.83
C LYS A 30 -4.55 -1.84 7.74
N PRO A 31 -5.32 -1.54 6.69
CA PRO A 31 -6.67 -2.09 6.54
C PRO A 31 -6.66 -3.62 6.54
N ILE A 32 -7.62 -4.20 7.26
CA ILE A 32 -7.87 -5.64 7.28
C ILE A 32 -9.10 -5.90 6.40
N PRO A 33 -8.96 -6.49 5.21
CA PRO A 33 -10.04 -6.63 4.24
C PRO A 33 -11.30 -7.28 4.81
N ALA A 34 -11.14 -8.34 5.62
CA ALA A 34 -12.27 -9.05 6.23
C ALA A 34 -13.06 -8.22 7.28
N ALA A 35 -12.46 -7.17 7.84
CA ALA A 35 -13.10 -6.27 8.79
C ALA A 35 -13.59 -4.96 8.15
N ALA A 36 -13.24 -4.72 6.88
CA ALA A 36 -13.37 -3.42 6.24
C ALA A 36 -14.81 -2.91 6.16
N GLU A 37 -15.79 -3.79 5.92
CA GLU A 37 -17.20 -3.40 5.88
C GLU A 37 -17.68 -2.75 7.20
N VAL A 38 -17.33 -3.36 8.33
CA VAL A 38 -17.72 -2.85 9.65
C VAL A 38 -17.00 -1.53 9.96
N VAL A 39 -15.72 -1.42 9.59
CA VAL A 39 -14.92 -0.21 9.81
C VAL A 39 -15.46 0.94 8.98
N VAL A 40 -15.67 0.74 7.68
CA VAL A 40 -16.22 1.75 6.76
C VAL A 40 -17.57 2.26 7.25
N LYS A 41 -18.48 1.35 7.63
CA LYS A 41 -19.79 1.73 8.17
C LYS A 41 -19.64 2.61 9.42
N THR A 42 -18.77 2.20 10.35
CA THR A 42 -18.55 2.93 11.60
C THR A 42 -17.94 4.30 11.35
N LEU A 43 -16.98 4.41 10.42
CA LEU A 43 -16.34 5.68 10.06
C LEU A 43 -17.31 6.65 9.38
N HIS A 44 -18.22 6.17 8.52
CA HIS A 44 -19.30 6.99 7.96
C HIS A 44 -20.23 7.55 9.05
N ASP A 45 -20.60 6.71 10.03
CA ASP A 45 -21.36 7.18 11.20
C ASP A 45 -20.59 8.25 11.99
N VAL A 46 -19.26 8.08 12.12
CA VAL A 46 -18.37 9.06 12.77
C VAL A 46 -18.27 10.38 12.01
N GLU A 47 -18.14 10.32 10.69
CA GLU A 47 -18.01 11.51 9.84
C GLU A 47 -19.21 12.46 10.04
N SER A 48 -20.41 11.89 10.17
CA SER A 48 -21.66 12.66 10.32
C SER A 48 -21.76 13.44 11.64
N ARG A 49 -21.04 13.03 12.69
CA ARG A 49 -21.15 13.58 14.05
C ARG A 49 -19.92 14.38 14.51
N VAL A 50 -18.75 14.13 13.92
CA VAL A 50 -17.52 14.86 14.27
C VAL A 50 -17.57 16.26 13.67
N ARG A 51 -17.52 17.27 14.55
CA ARG A 51 -17.56 18.69 14.15
C ARG A 51 -16.18 19.27 13.85
N GLU A 52 -15.13 18.67 14.40
CA GLU A 52 -13.76 19.12 14.20
C GLU A 52 -13.33 18.81 12.75
N GLN A 53 -13.01 19.85 11.98
CA GLN A 53 -12.71 19.72 10.55
C GLN A 53 -11.50 18.82 10.27
N THR A 54 -10.44 18.93 11.07
CA THR A 54 -9.24 18.11 10.92
C THR A 54 -9.55 16.63 11.15
N ALA A 55 -10.28 16.30 12.22
CA ALA A 55 -10.70 14.93 12.49
C ALA A 55 -11.60 14.39 11.36
N ARG A 56 -12.49 15.22 10.82
CA ARG A 56 -13.34 14.84 9.70
C ARG A 56 -12.55 14.51 8.44
N LEU A 57 -11.52 15.30 8.10
CA LEU A 57 -10.65 15.01 6.95
C LEU A 57 -9.94 13.66 7.11
N ILE A 58 -9.44 13.37 8.31
CA ILE A 58 -8.78 12.09 8.61
C ILE A 58 -9.77 10.92 8.53
N VAL A 59 -11.01 11.10 8.98
CA VAL A 59 -12.08 10.10 8.81
C VAL A 59 -12.35 9.83 7.33
N ILE A 60 -12.44 10.86 6.49
CA ILE A 60 -12.67 10.70 5.05
C ILE A 60 -11.52 9.93 4.38
N GLU A 61 -10.28 10.26 4.73
CA GLU A 61 -9.10 9.54 4.22
C GLU A 61 -9.08 8.09 4.68
N ALA A 62 -9.36 7.83 5.97
CA ALA A 62 -9.49 6.48 6.50
C ALA A 62 -10.62 5.72 5.79
N CYS A 63 -11.81 6.32 5.62
CA CYS A 63 -12.93 5.71 4.89
C CYS A 63 -12.48 5.23 3.52
N ARG A 64 -11.78 6.07 2.75
CA ARG A 64 -11.28 5.73 1.42
C ARG A 64 -10.35 4.52 1.44
N ASP A 65 -9.39 4.49 2.36
CA ASP A 65 -8.42 3.39 2.48
C ASP A 65 -9.10 2.07 2.87
N TRP A 66 -10.07 2.14 3.78
CA TRP A 66 -10.84 0.97 4.20
C TRP A 66 -11.88 0.52 3.15
N GLU A 67 -12.45 1.43 2.36
CA GLU A 67 -13.31 1.09 1.21
C GLU A 67 -12.52 0.37 0.11
N GLU A 68 -11.30 0.81 -0.17
CA GLU A 68 -10.39 0.14 -1.09
C GLU A 68 -10.11 -1.31 -0.63
N ALA A 69 -9.83 -1.51 0.66
CA ALA A 69 -9.65 -2.84 1.24
C ALA A 69 -10.93 -3.71 1.20
N LYS A 70 -12.11 -3.09 1.34
CA LYS A 70 -13.40 -3.76 1.20
C LYS A 70 -13.61 -4.26 -0.24
N HIS A 71 -13.41 -3.41 -1.24
CA HIS A 71 -13.55 -3.81 -2.64
C HIS A 71 -12.53 -4.90 -3.03
N ALA A 72 -11.30 -4.80 -2.51
CA ALA A 72 -10.30 -5.84 -2.65
C ALA A 72 -10.79 -7.18 -2.08
N TRP A 73 -11.38 -7.18 -0.88
CA TRP A 73 -11.97 -8.38 -0.26
C TRP A 73 -13.06 -8.99 -1.13
N GLU A 74 -14.00 -8.19 -1.62
CA GLU A 74 -15.11 -8.63 -2.45
C GLU A 74 -14.60 -9.29 -3.75
N LEU A 75 -13.60 -8.69 -4.40
CA LEU A 75 -12.97 -9.26 -5.59
C LEU A 75 -12.23 -10.58 -5.29
N MET A 76 -11.53 -10.67 -4.15
CA MET A 76 -10.91 -11.91 -3.70
C MET A 76 -11.95 -13.02 -3.45
N GLN A 77 -13.11 -12.70 -2.87
CA GLN A 77 -14.19 -13.67 -2.70
C GLN A 77 -14.84 -14.09 -4.03
N GLU A 78 -15.05 -13.16 -4.96
CA GLU A 78 -15.56 -13.46 -6.30
C GLU A 78 -14.63 -14.44 -7.05
N THR A 79 -13.32 -14.18 -6.97
CA THR A 79 -12.30 -14.96 -7.69
C THR A 79 -11.95 -16.27 -7.01
N ARG A 80 -12.24 -16.45 -5.71
CA ARG A 80 -11.97 -17.69 -4.95
C ARG A 80 -12.54 -18.94 -5.63
N ARG A 81 -13.74 -18.84 -6.22
CA ARG A 81 -14.38 -19.95 -6.96
C ARG A 81 -13.90 -20.11 -8.40
N ARG A 82 -13.17 -19.13 -8.94
CA ARG A 82 -12.68 -19.08 -10.33
C ARG A 82 -11.17 -19.33 -10.45
N GLY A 83 -10.54 -19.87 -9.41
CA GLY A 83 -9.10 -20.16 -9.39
C GLY A 83 -8.29 -19.30 -8.41
N GLY A 84 -8.94 -18.49 -7.58
CA GLY A 84 -8.32 -17.70 -6.52
C GLY A 84 -7.29 -16.72 -7.05
N PHE A 85 -6.08 -16.73 -6.48
CA PHE A 85 -4.98 -15.85 -6.87
C PHE A 85 -4.70 -15.86 -8.38
N ARG A 86 -4.76 -17.03 -9.04
CA ARG A 86 -4.50 -17.12 -10.48
C ARG A 86 -5.48 -16.29 -11.31
N ALA A 87 -6.73 -16.19 -10.88
CA ALA A 87 -7.71 -15.35 -11.56
C ALA A 87 -7.43 -13.85 -11.35
N LEU A 88 -6.93 -13.47 -10.16
CA LEU A 88 -6.50 -12.10 -9.88
C LEU A 88 -5.26 -11.74 -10.71
N GLU A 89 -4.26 -12.62 -10.75
CA GLU A 89 -3.05 -12.46 -11.56
C GLU A 89 -3.40 -12.29 -13.04
N GLN A 90 -4.27 -13.14 -13.58
CA GLN A 90 -4.74 -12.99 -14.96
C GLN A 90 -5.45 -11.64 -15.18
N ALA A 91 -6.30 -11.22 -14.24
CA ALA A 91 -6.97 -9.92 -14.35
C ALA A 91 -6.01 -8.72 -14.24
N ALA A 92 -4.91 -8.86 -13.50
CA ALA A 92 -3.89 -7.82 -13.35
C ALA A 92 -2.91 -7.74 -14.54
N THR A 93 -2.65 -8.86 -15.21
CA THR A 93 -1.66 -8.95 -16.29
C THR A 93 -2.26 -8.86 -17.70
N GLN A 94 -3.56 -9.14 -17.86
CA GLN A 94 -4.22 -9.02 -19.17
C GLN A 94 -4.28 -7.56 -19.66
N GLU A 95 -3.77 -7.34 -20.87
CA GLU A 95 -3.62 -6.01 -21.48
C GLU A 95 -4.91 -5.18 -21.44
N ARG A 96 -6.07 -5.80 -21.74
CA ARG A 96 -7.39 -5.14 -21.86
C ARG A 96 -8.33 -5.38 -20.67
N SER A 97 -7.82 -5.81 -19.52
CA SER A 97 -8.65 -6.01 -18.34
C SER A 97 -9.17 -4.68 -17.79
N ALA A 98 -10.49 -4.49 -17.80
CA ALA A 98 -11.14 -3.32 -17.19
C ALA A 98 -10.98 -3.28 -15.66
N ARG A 99 -10.62 -4.41 -15.04
CA ARG A 99 -10.43 -4.56 -13.59
C ARG A 99 -8.95 -4.65 -13.18
N LYS A 100 -8.04 -4.24 -14.06
CA LYS A 100 -6.60 -4.38 -13.83
C LYS A 100 -6.15 -3.73 -12.51
N GLY A 101 -6.59 -2.50 -12.28
CA GLY A 101 -6.25 -1.75 -11.06
C GLY A 101 -6.77 -2.45 -9.80
N ASP A 102 -8.06 -2.79 -9.78
CA ASP A 102 -8.70 -3.48 -8.65
C ASP A 102 -8.03 -4.83 -8.36
N ALA A 103 -7.64 -5.56 -9.41
CA ALA A 103 -6.93 -6.83 -9.27
C ALA A 103 -5.55 -6.65 -8.62
N MET A 104 -4.79 -5.61 -8.97
CA MET A 104 -3.51 -5.31 -8.31
C MET A 104 -3.68 -5.01 -6.82
N ILE A 105 -4.69 -4.22 -6.46
CA ILE A 105 -5.00 -3.93 -5.06
C ILE A 105 -5.41 -5.21 -4.32
N ALA A 106 -6.26 -6.04 -4.92
CA ALA A 106 -6.64 -7.34 -4.36
C ALA A 106 -5.44 -8.28 -4.17
N ILE A 107 -4.51 -8.32 -5.13
CA ILE A 107 -3.25 -9.07 -5.00
C ILE A 107 -2.45 -8.57 -3.79
N ALA A 108 -2.33 -7.26 -3.59
CA ALA A 108 -1.59 -6.69 -2.46
C ALA A 108 -2.17 -7.08 -1.09
N TYR A 109 -3.47 -7.33 -1.02
CA TYR A 109 -4.19 -7.78 0.19
C TYR A 109 -4.34 -9.30 0.30
N SER A 110 -3.92 -10.08 -0.70
CA SER A 110 -4.20 -11.51 -0.77
C SER A 110 -3.39 -12.39 0.18
N GLU A 111 -2.31 -11.84 0.76
CA GLU A 111 -1.33 -12.59 1.56
C GLU A 111 -0.66 -13.76 0.82
N ASP A 112 -0.84 -13.84 -0.51
CA ASP A 112 -0.23 -14.87 -1.34
C ASP A 112 1.27 -14.57 -1.53
N GLU A 113 2.11 -15.59 -1.37
CA GLU A 113 3.57 -15.48 -1.46
C GLU A 113 4.07 -14.98 -2.82
N ARG A 114 3.28 -15.14 -3.88
CA ARG A 114 3.61 -14.69 -5.24
C ARG A 114 3.26 -13.22 -5.48
N ALA A 115 2.41 -12.62 -4.63
CA ALA A 115 1.93 -11.26 -4.80
C ALA A 115 3.05 -10.22 -4.97
N PRO A 116 4.16 -10.25 -4.21
CA PRO A 116 5.22 -9.25 -4.35
C PRO A 116 5.89 -9.28 -5.72
N GLN A 117 6.16 -10.46 -6.26
CA GLN A 117 6.76 -10.62 -7.58
C GLN A 117 5.82 -10.11 -8.67
N VAL A 118 4.56 -10.57 -8.67
CA VAL A 118 3.57 -10.18 -9.68
C VAL A 118 3.38 -8.66 -9.70
N LEU A 119 3.28 -8.03 -8.52
CA LEU A 119 3.15 -6.57 -8.44
C LEU A 119 4.42 -5.86 -8.90
N ALA A 120 5.61 -6.33 -8.54
CA ALA A 120 6.87 -5.74 -8.99
C ALA A 120 7.04 -5.83 -10.52
N GLU A 121 6.57 -6.90 -11.16
CA GLU A 121 6.65 -7.08 -12.61
C GLU A 121 5.63 -6.22 -13.36
N HIS A 122 4.41 -6.09 -12.83
CA HIS A 122 3.26 -5.55 -13.58
C HIS A 122 2.74 -4.19 -13.12
N TRP A 123 3.30 -3.57 -12.07
CA TRP A 123 2.77 -2.30 -11.54
C TRP A 123 2.66 -1.18 -12.58
N ARG A 124 3.51 -1.17 -13.62
CA ARG A 124 3.48 -0.18 -14.70
C ARG A 124 2.25 -0.28 -15.58
N ASP A 125 1.64 -1.47 -15.67
CA ASP A 125 0.46 -1.72 -16.50
C ASP A 125 -0.78 -0.95 -15.99
N SER A 126 -0.75 -0.51 -14.73
CA SER A 126 -1.67 0.48 -14.18
C SER A 126 -0.94 1.34 -13.13
N ARG A 127 -0.10 2.28 -13.57
CA ARG A 127 0.81 3.06 -12.70
C ARG A 127 0.20 3.51 -11.36
N THR A 128 -1.00 4.11 -11.37
CA THR A 128 -1.64 4.58 -10.13
C THR A 128 -1.95 3.45 -9.15
N HIS A 129 -2.60 2.38 -9.63
CA HIS A 129 -2.96 1.23 -8.79
C HIS A 129 -1.74 0.38 -8.45
N GLY A 130 -0.78 0.26 -9.36
CA GLY A 130 0.47 -0.46 -9.16
C GLY A 130 1.32 0.18 -8.06
N HIS A 131 1.52 1.51 -8.09
CA HIS A 131 2.20 2.21 -6.99
C HIS A 131 1.46 2.02 -5.67
N ARG A 132 0.12 2.11 -5.69
CA ARG A 132 -0.70 1.93 -4.50
C ARG A 132 -0.59 0.50 -3.94
N ALA A 133 -0.67 -0.52 -4.80
CA ALA A 133 -0.50 -1.93 -4.46
C ALA A 133 0.90 -2.21 -3.88
N LEU A 134 1.95 -1.65 -4.49
CA LEU A 134 3.32 -1.76 -4.00
C LEU A 134 3.48 -1.14 -2.60
N ARG A 135 2.79 -0.02 -2.31
CA ARG A 135 2.77 0.56 -0.95
C ARG A 135 2.01 -0.31 0.06
N ILE A 136 0.92 -0.97 -0.36
CA ILE A 136 0.14 -1.87 0.50
C ILE A 136 0.94 -3.13 0.86
N ILE A 137 1.61 -3.74 -0.13
CA ILE A 137 2.42 -4.94 0.09
C ILE A 137 3.74 -4.61 0.80
N GLY A 138 4.27 -3.41 0.57
CA GLY A 138 5.39 -2.85 1.31
C GLY A 138 6.71 -3.59 1.04
N PRO A 139 7.57 -3.78 2.06
CA PRO A 139 8.92 -4.34 1.93
C PRO A 139 9.03 -5.65 1.17
N ALA A 140 7.99 -6.48 1.17
CA ALA A 140 8.03 -7.77 0.49
C ALA A 140 8.28 -7.66 -1.03
N ALA A 141 7.91 -6.54 -1.66
CA ALA A 141 8.16 -6.30 -3.08
C ALA A 141 9.53 -5.67 -3.38
N ALA A 142 10.24 -5.19 -2.36
CA ALA A 142 11.49 -4.44 -2.52
C ALA A 142 12.60 -5.26 -3.23
N PRO A 143 12.83 -6.55 -2.92
CA PRO A 143 13.85 -7.34 -3.62
C PRO A 143 13.60 -7.47 -5.13
N PHE A 144 12.33 -7.66 -5.53
CA PHE A 144 11.92 -7.80 -6.93
C PHE A 144 11.97 -6.46 -7.69
N LEU A 145 11.85 -5.34 -6.99
CA LEU A 145 12.06 -4.01 -7.56
C LEU A 145 13.55 -3.69 -7.67
N ALA A 146 14.35 -4.05 -6.67
CA ALA A 146 15.80 -3.84 -6.68
C ALA A 146 16.48 -4.56 -7.86
N SER A 147 16.03 -5.77 -8.20
CA SER A 147 16.51 -6.51 -9.37
C SER A 147 16.16 -5.86 -10.72
N GLN A 148 15.35 -4.80 -10.72
CA GLN A 148 14.99 -4.04 -11.92
C GLN A 148 15.85 -2.79 -12.14
N LEU A 149 16.76 -2.46 -11.22
CA LEU A 149 17.68 -1.35 -11.37
C LEU A 149 18.74 -1.69 -12.42
N ASP A 150 18.42 -1.45 -13.69
CA ASP A 150 19.30 -1.62 -14.83
C ASP A 150 19.94 -0.28 -15.21
N PRO A 151 21.28 -0.13 -15.13
CA PRO A 151 21.98 1.09 -15.55
C PRO A 151 21.75 1.46 -17.02
N GLY A 152 21.41 0.48 -17.87
CA GLY A 152 21.06 0.69 -19.28
C GLY A 152 19.66 1.26 -19.50
N ASP A 153 18.76 1.13 -18.52
CA ASP A 153 17.38 1.61 -18.60
C ASP A 153 17.13 2.71 -17.55
N MET A 154 17.52 3.93 -17.92
CA MET A 154 17.35 5.10 -17.07
C MET A 154 15.87 5.37 -16.75
N GLY A 155 14.95 5.13 -17.69
CA GLY A 155 13.52 5.36 -17.47
C GLY A 155 12.98 4.47 -16.36
N LYS A 156 13.32 3.18 -16.44
CA LYS A 156 12.97 2.18 -15.43
C LYS A 156 13.59 2.50 -14.07
N CYS A 157 14.86 2.89 -14.02
CA CYS A 157 15.53 3.28 -12.78
C CYS A 157 14.84 4.47 -12.10
N LEU A 158 14.56 5.55 -12.85
CA LEU A 158 13.93 6.75 -12.29
C LEU A 158 12.53 6.50 -11.73
N GLU A 159 11.84 5.49 -12.26
CA GLU A 159 10.55 5.04 -11.77
C GLU A 159 10.65 4.14 -10.53
N VAL A 160 11.65 3.25 -10.47
CA VAL A 160 11.81 2.27 -9.39
C VAL A 160 12.43 2.88 -8.13
N LEU A 161 13.40 3.78 -8.27
CA LEU A 161 14.14 4.35 -7.13
C LEU A 161 13.23 5.03 -6.10
N PRO A 162 12.23 5.87 -6.47
CA PRO A 162 11.32 6.46 -5.50
C PRO A 162 10.43 5.41 -4.81
N ILE A 163 10.08 4.32 -5.50
CA ILE A 163 9.26 3.26 -4.92
C ILE A 163 10.07 2.50 -3.87
N LEU A 164 11.32 2.14 -4.20
CA LEU A 164 12.26 1.56 -3.24
C LEU A 164 12.55 2.52 -2.08
N GLY A 165 12.64 3.81 -2.36
CA GLY A 165 12.70 4.85 -1.34
C GLY A 165 11.55 4.74 -0.35
N ALA A 166 10.32 4.51 -0.81
CA ALA A 166 9.12 4.43 0.02
C ALA A 166 8.90 3.08 0.75
N ILE A 167 9.26 1.94 0.13
CA ILE A 167 8.94 0.61 0.66
C ILE A 167 10.15 -0.25 1.02
N GLY A 168 11.34 0.12 0.54
CA GLY A 168 12.58 -0.62 0.75
C GLY A 168 13.03 -0.58 2.20
N THR A 169 13.97 -1.48 2.49
CA THR A 169 14.60 -1.68 3.78
C THR A 169 16.11 -1.57 3.65
N GLU A 170 16.84 -1.71 4.77
CA GLU A 170 18.31 -1.66 4.77
C GLU A 170 18.93 -2.69 3.82
N SER A 171 18.27 -3.83 3.54
CA SER A 171 18.80 -4.85 2.61
C SER A 171 18.88 -4.37 1.16
N GLU A 172 18.12 -3.35 0.77
CA GLU A 172 18.13 -2.83 -0.61
C GLU A 172 19.14 -1.69 -0.80
N ILE A 173 19.80 -1.21 0.26
CA ILE A 173 20.73 -0.06 0.16
C ILE A 173 21.89 -0.36 -0.78
N GLU A 174 22.45 -1.56 -0.75
CA GLU A 174 23.57 -1.94 -1.63
C GLU A 174 23.17 -1.84 -3.11
N ALA A 175 21.98 -2.33 -3.47
CA ALA A 175 21.46 -2.22 -4.83
C ALA A 175 21.22 -0.76 -5.25
N LEU A 176 20.72 0.08 -4.34
CA LEU A 176 20.55 1.52 -4.57
C LEU A 176 21.90 2.22 -4.78
N GLN A 177 22.92 1.90 -3.98
CA GLN A 177 24.26 2.44 -4.13
C GLN A 177 24.87 2.06 -5.49
N ALA A 178 24.79 0.77 -5.86
CA ALA A 178 25.29 0.28 -7.15
C ALA A 178 24.60 0.98 -8.34
N ALA A 179 23.28 1.20 -8.26
CA ALA A 179 22.54 1.95 -9.28
C ALA A 179 23.00 3.42 -9.36
N GLY A 180 23.27 4.05 -8.21
CA GLY A 180 23.76 5.43 -8.14
C GLY A 180 25.18 5.61 -8.69
N GLU A 181 26.06 4.64 -8.48
CA GLU A 181 27.46 4.65 -8.96
C GLU A 181 27.57 4.42 -10.47
N SER A 182 26.75 3.52 -11.00
CA SER A 182 26.72 3.16 -12.42
C SER A 182 25.84 4.08 -13.28
N GLY A 183 24.98 4.87 -12.64
CA GLY A 183 23.99 5.70 -13.30
C GLY A 183 24.44 7.11 -13.67
N THR A 184 23.52 7.87 -14.26
CA THR A 184 23.71 9.30 -14.52
C THR A 184 23.67 10.12 -13.21
N ARG A 185 24.05 11.40 -13.28
CA ARG A 185 23.92 12.33 -12.15
C ARG A 185 22.50 12.31 -11.54
N LEU A 186 21.47 12.17 -12.37
CA LEU A 186 20.08 12.15 -11.90
C LEU A 186 19.76 10.84 -11.16
N ILE A 187 20.20 9.69 -11.68
CA ILE A 187 20.04 8.38 -11.01
C ILE A 187 20.73 8.41 -9.64
N ARG A 188 21.96 8.95 -9.57
CA ARG A 188 22.69 9.09 -8.31
C ARG A 188 21.93 9.88 -7.26
N ILE A 189 21.39 11.05 -7.62
CA ILE A 189 20.58 11.86 -6.70
C ILE A 189 19.35 11.08 -6.22
N LYS A 190 18.66 10.39 -7.12
CA LYS A 190 17.44 9.62 -6.78
C LYS A 190 17.75 8.41 -5.90
N ALA A 191 18.88 7.75 -6.10
CA ALA A 191 19.34 6.67 -5.23
C ALA A 191 19.70 7.18 -3.83
N GLU A 192 20.40 8.30 -3.72
CA GLU A 192 20.71 8.93 -2.42
C GLU A 192 19.44 9.37 -1.67
N GLU A 193 18.45 9.93 -2.37
CA GLU A 193 17.14 10.26 -1.81
C GLU A 193 16.44 9.00 -1.26
N ALA A 194 16.40 7.92 -2.04
CA ALA A 194 15.79 6.66 -1.61
C ALA A 194 16.48 6.06 -0.37
N ILE A 195 17.82 6.06 -0.33
CA ILE A 195 18.60 5.59 0.83
C ILE A 195 18.28 6.44 2.07
N LYS A 196 18.17 7.76 1.90
CA LYS A 196 17.83 8.67 3.01
C LYS A 196 16.42 8.37 3.56
N GLU A 197 15.45 8.12 2.68
CA GLU A 197 14.08 7.76 3.08
C GLU A 197 14.04 6.44 3.85
N ILE A 198 14.77 5.42 3.40
CA ILE A 198 14.89 4.13 4.09
C ILE A 198 15.43 4.34 5.50
N ARG A 199 16.59 5.00 5.63
CA ARG A 199 17.24 5.25 6.93
C ARG A 199 16.36 6.07 7.88
N ALA A 200 15.66 7.07 7.36
CA ALA A 200 14.75 7.89 8.15
C ALA A 200 13.57 7.08 8.71
N ARG A 201 13.08 6.07 7.98
CA ARG A 201 12.05 5.16 8.51
C ARG A 201 12.63 4.17 9.51
N SER A 202 13.78 3.57 9.21
CA SER A 202 14.45 2.63 10.12
C SER A 202 14.71 3.28 11.48
N ALA A 203 15.18 4.53 11.50
CA ALA A 203 15.46 5.27 12.74
C ALA A 203 14.21 5.64 13.57
N ASN A 204 13.01 5.61 12.97
CA ASN A 204 11.75 5.88 13.65
C ASN A 204 10.99 4.60 14.04
N ALA A 205 11.53 3.42 13.67
CA ALA A 205 10.94 2.12 13.99
C ALA A 205 11.50 1.50 15.28
N ASP A 206 12.62 2.04 15.79
CA ASP A 206 13.25 1.73 17.09
C ASP A 206 12.76 2.67 18.20
#